data_AF-A0A0L0EP96-F1
#
_entry.id   AF-A0A0L0EP96-F1
#
_cell.length_a   1.000
_cell.length_b   1.000
_cell.length_c   1.000
_cell.angle_alpha   90.00
_cell.angle_beta   90.00
_cell.angle_gamma   90.00
#
_symmetry.space_group_name_H-M   'P 1'
#
loop_
_entity.id
_entity.type
_entity.pdbx_description
1 polymer ?
#
loop_
_entity_poly.entity_id
_entity_poly.type
_entity_poly.pdbx_seq_one_letter_code
_entity_poly.pdbx_strand_id
1 'polypeptide(L)'
;MMTFKPQLRVPATYMRGGTSKGVFFNLNDLPKAAQVAGEARDQLLLRVIGSPDPYGKQTDGMGGATSSTSKTVILSKSNKAEHDVDYLFGQVAIDKPFIDWSGNCGNLTAAVGAFAISNGLVDASRVPENGIAVVRIWQANIEKTIIAHIPMRNGEVQESGDFELDGVTFPAAEVVVEFIDPADADADMFPSGNLVDQLEVPDVGTFDVTMINAGIPTLFFRAEDLGYTGVELQEAINGDAAALARFEKIRAYGAVKMGLIEHIDEAKIRQHTPKIAFVCGAKAYTASSGKAISEQDIDLSVRALSMGKLHHAMMGTAAVAIATAAAIPGTLVNLAAGGGERNSVTFGHPSGTLKVGAEAEQVNGRWLAKKAVMSRSARVVMEGHVRVPQEQV
;
A
#
# COMPACT_ATOMS: atom_id res chain seq x y z
N MET A 1 -18.68 -41.36 -10.74
CA MET A 1 -18.26 -40.26 -11.63
C MET A 1 -18.36 -38.98 -10.83
N MET A 2 -17.26 -38.26 -10.58
CA MET A 2 -17.37 -36.91 -10.02
C MET A 2 -17.99 -36.02 -11.11
N THR A 3 -19.18 -35.50 -10.85
CA THR A 3 -19.87 -34.58 -11.76
C THR A 3 -19.37 -33.17 -11.50
N PHE A 4 -18.65 -32.59 -12.45
CA PHE A 4 -18.21 -31.19 -12.39
C PHE A 4 -19.42 -30.24 -12.47
N LYS A 5 -19.56 -29.36 -11.49
CA LYS A 5 -20.64 -28.36 -11.44
C LYS A 5 -20.26 -27.12 -12.27
N PRO A 6 -21.24 -26.36 -12.75
CA PRO A 6 -20.99 -25.04 -13.30
C PRO A 6 -20.31 -24.12 -12.27
N GLN A 7 -19.51 -23.17 -12.75
CA GLN A 7 -18.82 -22.21 -11.90
C GLN A 7 -19.81 -21.30 -11.15
N LEU A 8 -19.44 -20.92 -9.92
CA LEU A 8 -20.11 -19.87 -9.17
C LEU A 8 -19.90 -18.52 -9.87
N ARG A 9 -20.89 -17.63 -9.77
CA ARG A 9 -20.80 -16.24 -10.21
C ARG A 9 -20.86 -15.36 -8.97
N VAL A 10 -19.82 -14.57 -8.72
CA VAL A 10 -19.75 -13.66 -7.57
C VAL A 10 -19.67 -12.24 -8.09
N PRO A 11 -20.61 -11.34 -7.74
CA PRO A 11 -20.53 -9.93 -8.11
C PRO A 11 -19.22 -9.31 -7.65
N ALA A 12 -18.56 -8.56 -8.54
CA ALA A 12 -17.28 -7.95 -8.26
C ALA A 12 -16.98 -6.79 -9.22
N THR A 13 -16.16 -5.87 -8.75
CA THR A 13 -15.64 -4.75 -9.57
C THR A 13 -14.12 -4.80 -9.58
N TYR A 14 -13.53 -4.83 -10.77
CA TYR A 14 -12.08 -4.74 -10.96
C TYR A 14 -11.70 -3.28 -11.16
N MET A 15 -10.93 -2.73 -10.23
CA MET A 15 -10.61 -1.31 -10.19
C MET A 15 -9.11 -1.06 -10.18
N ARG A 16 -8.72 0.07 -10.78
CA ARG A 16 -7.43 0.70 -10.51
C ARG A 16 -7.63 1.69 -9.37
N GLY A 17 -6.80 1.58 -8.34
CA GLY A 17 -6.65 2.59 -7.29
C GLY A 17 -5.18 2.98 -7.21
N GLY A 18 -4.87 4.26 -7.46
CA GLY A 18 -3.50 4.73 -7.62
C GLY A 18 -2.76 3.91 -8.68
N THR A 19 -1.57 3.42 -8.30
CA THR A 19 -0.67 2.58 -9.11
C THR A 19 -0.85 1.08 -8.85
N SER A 20 -2.04 0.65 -8.42
CA SER A 20 -2.39 -0.74 -8.14
C SER A 20 -3.74 -1.12 -8.76
N LYS A 21 -3.95 -2.42 -8.97
CA LYS A 21 -5.24 -2.99 -9.36
C LYS A 21 -5.67 -4.02 -8.34
N GLY A 22 -6.98 -4.13 -8.10
CA GLY A 22 -7.55 -5.13 -7.20
C GLY A 22 -8.97 -5.51 -7.59
N VAL A 23 -9.42 -6.67 -7.09
CA VAL A 23 -10.81 -7.12 -7.21
C VAL A 23 -11.55 -6.71 -5.94
N PHE A 24 -12.62 -5.94 -6.10
CA PHE A 24 -13.43 -5.37 -5.03
C PHE A 24 -14.75 -6.12 -4.92
N PHE A 25 -15.16 -6.37 -3.67
CA PHE A 25 -16.38 -7.06 -3.32
C PHE A 25 -17.15 -6.26 -2.26
N ASN A 26 -18.47 -6.24 -2.38
CA ASN A 26 -19.34 -5.98 -1.24
C ASN A 26 -19.44 -7.28 -0.43
N LEU A 27 -19.30 -7.21 0.89
CA LEU A 27 -19.37 -8.36 1.77
C LEU A 27 -20.63 -9.19 1.55
N ASN A 28 -21.77 -8.53 1.32
CA ASN A 28 -23.06 -9.20 1.16
C ASN A 28 -23.20 -9.96 -0.17
N ASP A 29 -22.34 -9.66 -1.15
CA ASP A 29 -22.33 -10.33 -2.46
C ASP A 29 -21.48 -11.61 -2.45
N LEU A 30 -20.66 -11.81 -1.41
CA LEU A 30 -19.89 -13.03 -1.25
C LEU A 30 -20.79 -14.23 -0.91
N PRO A 31 -20.40 -15.46 -1.29
CA PRO A 31 -21.02 -16.68 -0.77
C PRO A 31 -21.08 -16.65 0.75
N LYS A 32 -22.16 -17.16 1.36
CA LYS A 32 -22.38 -17.09 2.82
C LYS A 32 -21.17 -17.55 3.66
N ALA A 33 -20.49 -18.61 3.22
CA ALA A 33 -19.30 -19.13 3.91
C ALA A 33 -18.10 -18.17 3.88
N ALA A 34 -17.99 -17.31 2.86
CA ALA A 34 -16.94 -16.30 2.71
C ALA A 34 -17.30 -14.93 3.32
N GLN A 35 -18.53 -14.75 3.81
CA GLN A 35 -18.95 -13.53 4.51
C GLN A 35 -18.33 -13.38 5.90
N VAL A 36 -17.71 -14.43 6.44
CA VAL A 36 -16.90 -14.40 7.66
C VAL A 36 -15.44 -14.67 7.33
N ALA A 37 -14.52 -14.20 8.18
CA ALA A 37 -13.10 -14.49 8.01
C ALA A 37 -12.83 -15.98 8.23
N GLY A 38 -11.98 -16.57 7.39
CA GLY A 38 -11.61 -17.98 7.48
C GLY A 38 -11.33 -18.63 6.13
N GLU A 39 -11.12 -19.94 6.17
CA GLU A 39 -10.65 -20.73 5.02
C GLU A 39 -11.51 -20.59 3.76
N ALA A 40 -12.84 -20.59 3.89
CA ALA A 40 -13.73 -20.46 2.74
C ALA A 40 -13.57 -19.10 2.01
N ARG A 41 -13.33 -18.02 2.77
CA ARG A 41 -13.01 -16.71 2.18
C ARG A 41 -11.65 -16.75 1.49
N ASP A 42 -10.64 -17.30 2.14
CA ASP A 42 -9.29 -17.34 1.58
C ASP A 42 -9.24 -18.19 0.30
N GLN A 43 -9.89 -19.35 0.28
CA GLN A 43 -9.96 -20.21 -0.91
C GLN A 43 -10.69 -19.53 -2.08
N LEU A 44 -11.81 -18.85 -1.81
CA LEU A 44 -12.52 -18.05 -2.82
C LEU A 44 -11.58 -17.03 -3.45
N LEU A 45 -10.92 -16.21 -2.62
CA LEU A 45 -10.11 -15.09 -3.08
C LEU A 45 -8.81 -15.55 -3.77
N LEU A 46 -8.18 -16.60 -3.24
CA LEU A 46 -7.06 -17.28 -3.89
C LEU A 46 -7.46 -17.73 -5.30
N ARG A 47 -8.62 -18.38 -5.43
CA ARG A 47 -9.09 -18.89 -6.72
C ARG A 47 -9.49 -17.79 -7.70
N VAL A 48 -10.11 -16.71 -7.22
CA VAL A 48 -10.42 -15.52 -8.03
C VAL A 48 -9.14 -14.90 -8.61
N ILE A 49 -8.10 -14.78 -7.80
CA ILE A 49 -6.83 -14.19 -8.22
C ILE A 49 -6.00 -15.15 -9.08
N GLY A 50 -6.18 -16.46 -8.92
CA GLY A 50 -5.43 -17.49 -9.65
C GLY A 50 -4.17 -17.91 -8.92
N SER A 51 -4.26 -18.09 -7.59
CA SER A 51 -3.16 -18.48 -6.71
C SER A 51 -3.52 -19.71 -5.86
N PRO A 52 -2.54 -20.52 -5.41
CA PRO A 52 -1.11 -20.44 -5.75
C PRO A 52 -0.85 -20.85 -7.20
N ASP A 53 0.01 -20.09 -7.89
CA ASP A 53 0.42 -20.39 -9.27
C ASP A 53 1.93 -20.70 -9.34
N PRO A 54 2.32 -21.97 -9.56
CA PRO A 54 3.73 -22.35 -9.69
C PRO A 54 4.41 -21.72 -10.93
N TYR A 55 3.65 -21.23 -11.91
CA TYR A 55 4.19 -20.53 -13.08
C TYR A 55 4.47 -19.05 -12.81
N GLY A 56 3.94 -18.50 -11.71
CA GLY A 56 4.08 -17.10 -11.35
C GLY A 56 3.50 -16.15 -12.40
N LYS A 57 2.40 -16.53 -13.06
CA LYS A 57 1.72 -15.78 -14.13
C LYS A 57 0.28 -15.39 -13.81
N GLN A 58 -0.38 -16.10 -12.89
CA GLN A 58 -1.79 -15.93 -12.53
C GLN A 58 -2.73 -16.00 -13.74
N THR A 59 -2.35 -16.77 -14.78
CA THR A 59 -3.08 -16.87 -16.06
C THR A 59 -4.52 -17.38 -15.89
N ASP A 60 -4.77 -18.20 -14.87
CA ASP A 60 -6.09 -18.77 -14.58
C ASP A 60 -6.86 -17.99 -13.50
N GLY A 61 -6.69 -16.66 -13.47
CA GLY A 61 -7.38 -15.77 -12.54
C GLY A 61 -7.27 -14.29 -12.93
N MET A 62 -7.70 -13.43 -12.00
CA MET A 62 -7.71 -11.97 -12.18
C MET A 62 -6.38 -11.28 -11.82
N GLY A 63 -5.44 -12.02 -11.23
CA GLY A 63 -4.13 -11.52 -10.84
C GLY A 63 -3.27 -11.15 -12.05
N GLY A 64 -2.36 -10.19 -11.85
CA GLY A 64 -1.42 -9.74 -12.88
C GLY A 64 0.03 -10.15 -12.64
N ALA A 65 0.26 -11.16 -11.78
CA ALA A 65 1.56 -11.69 -11.40
C ALA A 65 2.55 -10.67 -10.80
N THR A 66 2.04 -9.61 -10.17
CA THR A 66 2.84 -8.66 -9.39
C THR A 66 2.15 -8.34 -8.08
N SER A 67 2.91 -7.92 -7.06
CA SER A 67 2.32 -7.53 -5.78
C SER A 67 1.35 -6.35 -5.90
N SER A 68 1.50 -5.49 -6.91
CA SER A 68 0.60 -4.36 -7.20
C SER A 68 -0.71 -4.77 -7.92
N THR A 69 -0.81 -6.03 -8.37
CA THR A 69 -1.97 -6.55 -9.12
C THR A 69 -2.54 -7.87 -8.59
N SER A 70 -1.96 -8.43 -7.53
CA SER A 70 -2.46 -9.61 -6.80
C SER A 70 -3.11 -9.16 -5.49
N LYS A 71 -4.30 -8.54 -5.59
CA LYS A 71 -4.95 -7.82 -4.48
C LYS A 71 -6.45 -8.02 -4.47
N THR A 72 -7.02 -8.19 -3.29
CA THR A 72 -8.46 -8.26 -3.08
C THR A 72 -8.90 -7.26 -2.02
N VAL A 73 -10.14 -6.78 -2.15
CA VAL A 73 -10.75 -5.81 -1.25
C VAL A 73 -12.17 -6.25 -0.95
N ILE A 74 -12.54 -6.27 0.33
CA ILE A 74 -13.92 -6.51 0.78
C ILE A 74 -14.38 -5.28 1.54
N LEU A 75 -15.52 -4.73 1.14
CA LEU A 75 -16.16 -3.58 1.77
C LEU A 75 -17.53 -3.94 2.35
N SER A 76 -17.86 -3.36 3.48
CA SER A 76 -19.19 -3.44 4.11
C SER A 76 -19.56 -2.13 4.76
N LYS A 77 -20.86 -1.88 4.99
CA LYS A 77 -21.27 -0.74 5.82
C LYS A 77 -20.61 -0.84 7.19
N SER A 78 -20.08 0.28 7.68
CA SER A 78 -19.41 0.29 8.98
C SER A 78 -20.43 0.28 10.11
N ASN A 79 -20.10 -0.43 11.18
CA ASN A 79 -20.78 -0.32 12.47
C ASN A 79 -20.00 0.56 13.48
N LYS A 80 -18.86 1.14 13.06
CA LYS A 80 -18.07 2.04 13.89
C LYS A 80 -18.68 3.44 13.84
N ALA A 81 -18.74 4.11 14.99
CA ALA A 81 -19.16 5.51 15.04
C ALA A 81 -18.27 6.36 14.13
N GLU A 82 -18.86 7.37 13.48
CA GLU A 82 -18.15 8.28 12.57
C GLU A 82 -17.49 7.63 11.34
N HIS A 83 -17.89 6.41 10.95
CA HIS A 83 -17.40 5.75 9.75
C HIS A 83 -18.57 5.34 8.83
N ASP A 84 -18.33 5.40 7.53
CA ASP A 84 -19.32 5.07 6.50
C ASP A 84 -19.14 3.60 6.03
N VAL A 85 -17.89 3.17 5.85
CA VAL A 85 -17.56 1.87 5.25
C VAL A 85 -16.38 1.22 5.98
N ASP A 86 -16.47 -0.09 6.23
CA ASP A 86 -15.36 -0.94 6.66
C ASP A 86 -14.60 -1.44 5.43
N TYR A 87 -13.28 -1.34 5.49
CA TYR A 87 -12.36 -1.75 4.42
C TYR A 87 -11.41 -2.83 4.90
N LEU A 88 -11.53 -4.02 4.31
CA LEU A 88 -10.60 -5.12 4.48
C LEU A 88 -9.79 -5.36 3.21
N PHE A 89 -8.46 -5.36 3.35
CA PHE A 89 -7.50 -5.62 2.28
C PHE A 89 -6.83 -6.98 2.45
N GLY A 90 -6.80 -7.77 1.37
CA GLY A 90 -6.07 -9.03 1.29
C GLY A 90 -4.96 -8.98 0.24
N GLN A 91 -3.70 -9.10 0.66
CA GLN A 91 -2.56 -9.29 -0.25
C GLN A 91 -2.42 -10.77 -0.57
N VAL A 92 -2.75 -11.16 -1.81
CA VAL A 92 -2.70 -12.56 -2.22
C VAL A 92 -1.27 -12.91 -2.65
N ALA A 93 -0.68 -13.92 -2.03
CA ALA A 93 0.61 -14.46 -2.43
C ALA A 93 0.49 -15.13 -3.81
N ILE A 94 1.49 -14.93 -4.67
CA ILE A 94 1.44 -15.46 -6.04
C ILE A 94 1.68 -16.98 -6.01
N ASP A 95 2.69 -17.40 -5.29
CA ASP A 95 3.28 -18.75 -5.27
C ASP A 95 2.77 -19.64 -4.11
N LYS A 96 2.07 -19.07 -3.13
CA LYS A 96 1.62 -19.76 -1.91
C LYS A 96 0.11 -19.65 -1.73
N PRO A 97 -0.56 -20.66 -1.14
CA PRO A 97 -1.99 -20.60 -0.79
C PRO A 97 -2.19 -19.74 0.46
N PHE A 98 -1.87 -18.44 0.35
CA PHE A 98 -1.84 -17.53 1.48
C PHE A 98 -2.34 -16.15 1.10
N ILE A 99 -3.15 -15.57 1.98
CA ILE A 99 -3.56 -14.17 1.91
C ILE A 99 -3.07 -13.47 3.17
N ASP A 100 -2.28 -12.43 2.98
CA ASP A 100 -1.82 -11.59 4.08
C ASP A 100 -2.85 -10.50 4.36
N TRP A 101 -3.45 -10.57 5.54
CA TRP A 101 -4.44 -9.63 6.07
C TRP A 101 -3.82 -8.64 7.09
N SER A 102 -2.50 -8.62 7.27
CA SER A 102 -1.82 -7.86 8.35
C SER A 102 -1.63 -6.37 8.09
N GLY A 103 -2.02 -5.86 6.92
CA GLY A 103 -1.73 -4.48 6.54
C GLY A 103 -2.79 -3.84 5.65
N ASN A 104 -2.54 -2.59 5.29
CA ASN A 104 -3.38 -1.81 4.39
C ASN A 104 -2.74 -1.68 2.99
N CYS A 105 -3.57 -1.43 1.97
CA CYS A 105 -3.13 -0.94 0.68
C CYS A 105 -3.57 0.51 0.44
N GLY A 106 -2.68 1.46 0.72
CA GLY A 106 -2.97 2.89 0.57
C GLY A 106 -3.23 3.35 -0.89
N ASN A 107 -2.78 2.60 -1.90
CA ASN A 107 -3.10 2.89 -3.29
C ASN A 107 -4.58 2.60 -3.60
N LEU A 108 -5.11 1.49 -3.08
CA LEU A 108 -6.50 1.08 -3.33
C LEU A 108 -7.52 1.91 -2.55
N THR A 109 -7.11 2.67 -1.53
CA THR A 109 -8.02 3.54 -0.76
C THR A 109 -8.82 4.50 -1.62
N ALA A 110 -8.22 5.11 -2.67
CA ALA A 110 -8.97 5.99 -3.57
C ALA A 110 -10.12 5.25 -4.29
N ALA A 111 -9.91 3.98 -4.61
CA ALA A 111 -10.95 3.13 -5.21
C ALA A 111 -11.96 2.63 -4.16
N VAL A 112 -11.58 2.50 -2.89
CA VAL A 112 -12.50 2.13 -1.79
C VAL A 112 -13.62 3.15 -1.64
N GLY A 113 -13.28 4.45 -1.58
CA GLY A 113 -14.30 5.50 -1.46
C GLY A 113 -15.25 5.53 -2.67
N ALA A 114 -14.70 5.41 -3.87
CA ALA A 114 -15.49 5.33 -5.10
C ALA A 114 -16.42 4.10 -5.12
N PHE A 115 -15.89 2.91 -4.82
CA PHE A 115 -16.68 1.67 -4.76
C PHE A 115 -17.81 1.79 -3.72
N ALA A 116 -17.51 2.33 -2.54
CA ALA A 116 -18.47 2.45 -1.45
C ALA A 116 -19.67 3.31 -1.84
N ILE A 117 -19.45 4.41 -2.55
CA ILE A 117 -20.53 5.25 -3.09
C ILE A 117 -21.32 4.48 -4.15
N SER A 118 -20.65 3.95 -5.18
CA SER A 118 -21.31 3.28 -6.31
C SER A 118 -22.09 2.02 -5.92
N ASN A 119 -21.74 1.38 -4.79
CA ASN A 119 -22.39 0.17 -4.28
C ASN A 119 -23.31 0.43 -3.08
N GLY A 120 -23.69 1.70 -2.81
CA GLY A 120 -24.67 2.04 -1.77
C GLY A 120 -24.24 1.72 -0.34
N LEU A 121 -22.93 1.69 -0.09
CA LEU A 121 -22.36 1.48 1.25
C LEU A 121 -22.27 2.79 2.06
N VAL A 122 -22.33 3.94 1.41
CA VAL A 122 -22.37 5.27 2.06
C VAL A 122 -23.81 5.75 2.20
N ASP A 123 -24.11 6.45 3.30
CA ASP A 123 -25.42 7.11 3.48
C ASP A 123 -25.66 8.14 2.37
N ALA A 124 -26.80 8.05 1.69
CA ALA A 124 -27.15 8.90 0.56
C ALA A 124 -27.16 10.41 0.92
N SER A 125 -27.45 10.77 2.18
CA SER A 125 -27.39 12.16 2.65
C SER A 125 -25.98 12.76 2.64
N ARG A 126 -24.94 11.90 2.59
CA ARG A 126 -23.53 12.30 2.51
C ARG A 126 -22.98 12.29 1.07
N VAL A 127 -23.78 11.87 0.10
CA VAL A 127 -23.40 11.78 -1.31
C VAL A 127 -24.08 12.91 -2.08
N PRO A 128 -23.38 14.03 -2.34
CA PRO A 128 -23.98 15.15 -3.07
C PRO A 128 -24.17 14.81 -4.55
N GLU A 129 -25.14 15.45 -5.19
CA GLU A 129 -25.33 15.35 -6.65
C GLU A 129 -24.11 15.88 -7.42
N ASN A 130 -23.47 16.94 -6.93
CA ASN A 130 -22.25 17.52 -7.50
C ASN A 130 -21.34 18.02 -6.38
N GLY A 131 -20.02 17.92 -6.54
CA GLY A 131 -19.04 18.42 -5.57
C GLY A 131 -18.13 17.31 -5.05
N ILE A 132 -17.87 17.29 -3.73
CA ILE A 132 -17.01 16.28 -3.09
C ILE A 132 -17.83 15.52 -2.05
N ALA A 133 -17.87 14.19 -2.17
CA ALA A 133 -18.32 13.30 -1.12
C ALA A 133 -17.14 12.96 -0.18
N VAL A 134 -17.31 13.17 1.12
CA VAL A 134 -16.29 12.84 2.13
C VAL A 134 -16.63 11.47 2.73
N VAL A 135 -15.93 10.44 2.26
CA VAL A 135 -16.11 9.04 2.70
C VAL A 135 -15.15 8.74 3.84
N ARG A 136 -15.70 8.34 4.98
CA ARG A 136 -14.96 7.96 6.20
C ARG A 136 -14.80 6.45 6.21
N ILE A 137 -13.59 5.99 6.00
CA ILE A 137 -13.24 4.59 5.82
C ILE A 137 -12.61 4.06 7.11
N TRP A 138 -13.22 3.04 7.70
CA TRP A 138 -12.59 2.26 8.77
C TRP A 138 -11.72 1.19 8.13
N GLN A 139 -10.41 1.34 8.21
CA GLN A 139 -9.46 0.34 7.72
C GLN A 139 -9.39 -0.79 8.75
N ALA A 140 -10.03 -1.92 8.45
CA ALA A 140 -10.25 -3.01 9.41
C ALA A 140 -9.03 -3.90 9.66
N ASN A 141 -8.01 -3.88 8.80
CA ASN A 141 -6.77 -4.63 9.02
C ASN A 141 -5.90 -4.00 10.11
N ILE A 142 -5.86 -2.66 10.16
CA ILE A 142 -4.99 -1.89 11.06
C ILE A 142 -5.77 -1.01 12.06
N GLU A 143 -7.10 -1.06 12.01
CA GLU A 143 -8.00 -0.31 12.89
C GLU A 143 -7.76 1.20 12.87
N LYS A 144 -7.65 1.77 11.67
CA LYS A 144 -7.39 3.20 11.45
C LYS A 144 -8.42 3.88 10.57
N THR A 145 -8.59 5.18 10.80
CA THR A 145 -9.47 6.03 10.00
C THR A 145 -8.73 6.55 8.78
N ILE A 146 -9.38 6.44 7.63
CA ILE A 146 -8.93 7.05 6.38
C ILE A 146 -10.07 7.86 5.79
N ILE A 147 -9.79 9.09 5.35
CA ILE A 147 -10.77 9.95 4.70
C ILE A 147 -10.46 10.00 3.21
N ALA A 148 -11.46 9.72 2.37
CA ALA A 148 -11.35 9.86 0.93
C ALA A 148 -12.32 10.94 0.44
N HIS A 149 -11.77 11.93 -0.27
CA HIS A 149 -12.52 13.01 -0.89
C HIS A 149 -12.84 12.62 -2.33
N ILE A 150 -14.04 12.09 -2.55
CA ILE A 150 -14.46 11.53 -3.83
C ILE A 150 -15.21 12.60 -4.64
N PRO A 151 -14.71 13.00 -5.82
CA PRO A 151 -15.42 13.94 -6.67
C PRO A 151 -16.70 13.31 -7.24
N MET A 152 -17.77 14.09 -7.24
CA MET A 152 -19.12 13.70 -7.65
C MET A 152 -19.65 14.61 -8.75
N ARG A 153 -20.33 14.02 -9.73
CA ARG A 153 -21.01 14.73 -10.83
C ARG A 153 -22.30 14.01 -11.19
N ASN A 154 -23.41 14.74 -11.27
CA ASN A 154 -24.74 14.21 -11.60
C ASN A 154 -25.15 12.98 -10.75
N GLY A 155 -24.79 12.95 -9.47
CA GLY A 155 -25.08 11.85 -8.55
C GLY A 155 -24.15 10.63 -8.68
N GLU A 156 -23.17 10.67 -9.57
CA GLU A 156 -22.22 9.58 -9.81
C GLU A 156 -20.78 10.00 -9.46
N VAL A 157 -19.93 9.00 -9.20
CA VAL A 157 -18.50 9.23 -8.98
C VAL A 157 -17.86 9.77 -10.27
N GLN A 158 -17.21 10.93 -10.18
CA GLN A 158 -16.45 11.51 -11.28
C GLN A 158 -15.11 10.78 -11.41
N GLU A 159 -14.99 9.84 -12.34
CA GLU A 159 -13.75 9.06 -12.52
C GLU A 159 -12.75 9.71 -13.48
N SER A 160 -13.23 10.37 -14.53
CA SER A 160 -12.38 11.04 -15.53
C SER A 160 -11.94 12.42 -15.07
N GLY A 161 -10.74 12.84 -15.48
CA GLY A 161 -10.17 14.15 -15.16
C GLY A 161 -8.80 14.31 -15.81
N ASP A 162 -8.09 15.37 -15.44
CA ASP A 162 -6.77 15.75 -15.95
C ASP A 162 -5.64 15.53 -14.93
N PHE A 163 -5.94 14.99 -13.75
CA PHE A 163 -4.92 14.70 -12.74
C PHE A 163 -4.04 13.53 -13.18
N GLU A 164 -2.74 13.82 -13.32
CA GLU A 164 -1.71 12.83 -13.62
C GLU A 164 -1.09 12.29 -12.34
N LEU A 165 -0.80 10.98 -12.34
CA LEU A 165 -0.09 10.30 -11.26
C LEU A 165 1.02 9.48 -11.88
N ASP A 166 2.28 9.80 -11.58
CA ASP A 166 3.43 9.06 -12.11
C ASP A 166 3.32 7.56 -11.73
N GLY A 167 3.41 6.69 -12.75
CA GLY A 167 3.08 5.26 -12.64
C GLY A 167 1.65 4.87 -13.02
N VAL A 168 0.80 5.84 -13.39
CA VAL A 168 -0.51 5.65 -14.02
C VAL A 168 -0.46 6.23 -15.44
N THR A 169 -0.85 5.43 -16.43
CA THR A 169 -0.67 5.78 -17.85
C THR A 169 -1.56 6.93 -18.34
N PHE A 170 -2.77 7.06 -17.78
CA PHE A 170 -3.77 8.01 -18.25
C PHE A 170 -4.29 8.86 -17.09
N PRO A 171 -4.59 10.15 -17.33
CA PRO A 171 -5.14 11.01 -16.30
C PRO A 171 -6.55 10.57 -15.90
N ALA A 172 -6.95 10.97 -14.69
CA ALA A 172 -8.24 10.69 -14.09
C ALA A 172 -8.62 11.82 -13.12
N ALA A 173 -9.75 11.74 -12.45
CA ALA A 173 -10.08 12.71 -11.40
C ALA A 173 -9.14 12.54 -10.19
N GLU A 174 -8.77 13.66 -9.58
CA GLU A 174 -8.01 13.67 -8.33
C GLU A 174 -8.90 13.19 -7.16
N VAL A 175 -8.33 12.32 -6.34
CA VAL A 175 -8.89 11.87 -5.06
C VAL A 175 -7.86 12.18 -3.98
N VAL A 176 -8.19 13.12 -3.10
CA VAL A 176 -7.38 13.41 -1.93
C VAL A 176 -7.68 12.38 -0.85
N VAL A 177 -6.63 11.82 -0.25
CA VAL A 177 -6.72 10.81 0.79
C VAL A 177 -5.97 11.28 2.03
N GLU A 178 -6.63 11.21 3.19
CA GLU A 178 -6.05 11.53 4.48
C GLU A 178 -6.01 10.30 5.39
N PHE A 179 -4.81 9.93 5.84
CA PHE A 179 -4.60 8.88 6.83
C PHE A 179 -4.52 9.55 8.20
N ILE A 180 -5.56 9.37 9.01
CA ILE A 180 -5.70 10.03 10.31
C ILE A 180 -4.98 9.19 11.36
N ASP A 181 -4.19 9.85 12.21
CA ASP A 181 -3.38 9.21 13.25
C ASP A 181 -2.67 7.93 12.74
N PRO A 182 -1.79 8.06 11.73
CA PRO A 182 -1.27 6.91 11.00
C PRO A 182 -0.31 6.04 11.83
N ALA A 183 0.07 6.45 13.04
CA ALA A 183 0.82 5.64 14.00
C ALA A 183 -0.15 4.89 14.93
N ASP A 184 0.11 3.64 15.27
CA ASP A 184 -0.76 2.88 16.18
C ASP A 184 -0.85 3.56 17.55
N ALA A 185 -2.06 3.68 18.12
CA ALA A 185 -2.25 4.39 19.39
C ALA A 185 -1.53 3.70 20.55
N ASP A 186 -1.38 2.37 20.47
CA ASP A 186 -0.73 1.53 21.48
C ASP A 186 0.72 1.17 21.15
N ALA A 187 1.24 1.57 19.97
CA ALA A 187 2.62 1.31 19.57
C ALA A 187 3.36 2.62 19.26
N ASP A 188 4.55 2.78 19.83
CA ASP A 188 5.35 3.96 19.56
C ASP A 188 5.68 4.06 18.05
N MET A 189 5.53 5.26 17.49
CA MET A 189 5.82 5.52 16.06
C MET A 189 7.28 5.16 15.71
N PHE A 190 8.19 5.25 16.66
CA PHE A 190 9.54 4.70 16.58
C PHE A 190 9.67 3.56 17.61
N PRO A 191 9.50 2.29 17.21
CA PRO A 191 9.45 1.17 18.15
C PRO A 191 10.71 0.99 19.02
N SER A 192 11.86 1.48 18.56
CA SER A 192 13.12 1.49 19.31
C SER A 192 13.27 2.67 20.28
N GLY A 193 12.40 3.67 20.18
CA GLY A 193 12.53 4.97 20.84
C GLY A 193 13.50 5.95 20.16
N ASN A 194 14.21 5.53 19.10
CA ASN A 194 15.22 6.34 18.41
C ASN A 194 14.73 6.77 17.02
N LEU A 195 15.12 7.98 16.58
CA LEU A 195 14.89 8.41 15.19
C LEU A 195 15.78 7.67 14.19
N VAL A 196 16.99 7.32 14.62
CA VAL A 196 17.98 6.53 13.88
C VAL A 196 18.62 5.54 14.84
N ASP A 197 18.68 4.29 14.42
CA ASP A 197 19.35 3.18 15.11
C ASP A 197 20.48 2.63 14.25
N GLN A 198 21.37 1.88 14.88
CA GLN A 198 22.31 0.98 14.19
C GLN A 198 21.71 -0.43 14.11
N LEU A 199 21.51 -0.96 12.91
CA LEU A 199 21.03 -2.32 12.67
C LEU A 199 22.19 -3.22 12.26
N GLU A 200 22.57 -4.12 13.15
CA GLU A 200 23.55 -5.16 12.87
C GLU A 200 22.88 -6.34 12.15
N VAL A 201 23.41 -6.70 10.98
CA VAL A 201 22.96 -7.84 10.19
C VAL A 201 24.15 -8.77 9.98
N PRO A 202 24.19 -9.94 10.65
CA PRO A 202 25.29 -10.89 10.56
C PRO A 202 25.67 -11.22 9.11
N ASP A 203 26.97 -11.24 8.83
CA ASP A 203 27.56 -11.50 7.51
C ASP A 203 27.14 -10.52 6.39
N VAL A 204 26.49 -9.42 6.72
CA VAL A 204 26.05 -8.40 5.75
C VAL A 204 26.61 -7.02 6.09
N GLY A 205 26.54 -6.60 7.35
CA GLY A 205 27.07 -5.32 7.81
C GLY A 205 26.22 -4.67 8.90
N THR A 206 26.61 -3.46 9.28
CA THR A 206 25.91 -2.61 10.25
C THR A 206 25.46 -1.34 9.55
N PHE A 207 24.18 -1.00 9.65
CA PHE A 207 23.57 0.09 8.89
C PHE A 207 22.83 1.05 9.80
N ASP A 208 22.96 2.35 9.57
CA ASP A 208 22.01 3.31 10.13
C ASP A 208 20.62 3.05 9.54
N VAL A 209 19.61 3.04 10.39
CA VAL A 209 18.22 2.79 9.99
C VAL A 209 17.26 3.69 10.76
N THR A 210 16.29 4.28 10.06
CA THR A 210 15.06 4.77 10.70
C THR A 210 14.02 3.66 10.62
N MET A 211 13.49 3.25 11.77
CA MET A 211 12.41 2.26 11.86
C MET A 211 11.15 2.96 12.33
N ILE A 212 10.17 3.12 11.44
CA ILE A 212 8.95 3.88 11.72
C ILE A 212 7.71 3.00 11.54
N ASN A 213 6.74 3.14 12.44
CA ASN A 213 5.41 2.57 12.34
C ASN A 213 4.38 3.68 12.08
N ALA A 214 4.32 4.15 10.82
CA ALA A 214 3.34 5.13 10.36
C ALA A 214 2.80 4.74 8.98
N GLY A 215 1.51 4.44 8.88
CA GLY A 215 0.86 3.89 7.69
C GLY A 215 1.19 2.41 7.43
N ILE A 216 2.46 2.03 7.51
CA ILE A 216 2.94 0.63 7.58
C ILE A 216 4.34 0.60 8.22
N PRO A 217 4.67 -0.42 9.05
CA PRO A 217 6.03 -0.58 9.54
C PRO A 217 7.06 -0.56 8.41
N THR A 218 8.01 0.37 8.45
CA THR A 218 8.98 0.60 7.37
C THR A 218 10.37 0.88 7.92
N LEU A 219 11.35 0.20 7.34
CA LEU A 219 12.78 0.40 7.56
C LEU A 219 13.32 1.30 6.44
N PHE A 220 13.92 2.43 6.80
CA PHE A 220 14.59 3.34 5.86
C PHE A 220 16.09 3.33 6.09
N PHE A 221 16.86 3.10 5.03
CA PHE A 221 18.34 3.09 5.03
C PHE A 221 18.87 4.17 4.07
N ARG A 222 20.11 4.61 4.23
CA ARG A 222 20.77 5.37 3.16
C ARG A 222 21.10 4.44 1.99
N ALA A 223 20.94 4.93 0.77
CA ALA A 223 21.26 4.16 -0.43
C ALA A 223 22.74 3.75 -0.45
N GLU A 224 23.64 4.69 -0.08
CA GLU A 224 25.09 4.48 -0.09
C GLU A 224 25.54 3.38 0.90
N ASP A 225 24.92 3.31 2.08
CA ASP A 225 25.18 2.26 3.08
C ASP A 225 24.85 0.86 2.52
N LEU A 226 23.92 0.79 1.58
CA LEU A 226 23.54 -0.44 0.89
C LEU A 226 24.31 -0.68 -0.42
N GLY A 227 25.19 0.24 -0.84
CA GLY A 227 25.92 0.15 -2.10
C GLY A 227 25.12 0.59 -3.32
N TYR A 228 24.07 1.40 -3.13
CA TYR A 228 23.18 1.90 -4.18
C TYR A 228 23.27 3.42 -4.31
N THR A 229 22.80 3.92 -5.44
CA THR A 229 22.74 5.35 -5.77
C THR A 229 21.42 6.01 -5.36
N GLY A 230 20.37 5.21 -5.14
CA GLY A 230 19.03 5.66 -4.77
C GLY A 230 18.11 5.97 -5.97
N VAL A 231 18.62 5.82 -7.19
CA VAL A 231 17.86 6.06 -8.43
C VAL A 231 17.65 4.80 -9.30
N GLU A 232 17.95 3.62 -8.76
CA GLU A 232 17.82 2.33 -9.45
C GLU A 232 16.40 2.08 -9.99
N LEU A 233 16.29 1.47 -11.17
CA LEU A 233 15.04 0.95 -11.71
C LEU A 233 14.90 -0.55 -11.40
N GLN A 234 13.72 -1.12 -11.68
CA GLN A 234 13.41 -2.51 -11.33
C GLN A 234 14.41 -3.50 -11.90
N GLU A 235 14.88 -3.32 -13.13
CA GLU A 235 15.81 -4.25 -13.79
C GLU A 235 17.16 -4.36 -13.08
N ALA A 236 17.61 -3.30 -12.40
CA ALA A 236 18.87 -3.28 -11.67
C ALA A 236 18.84 -4.09 -10.36
N ILE A 237 17.65 -4.43 -9.84
CA ILE A 237 17.50 -5.12 -8.55
C ILE A 237 16.70 -6.43 -8.70
N ASN A 238 15.61 -6.43 -9.46
CA ASN A 238 14.68 -7.56 -9.53
C ASN A 238 15.21 -8.79 -10.28
N GLY A 239 16.28 -8.60 -11.07
CA GLY A 239 17.03 -9.67 -11.75
C GLY A 239 18.19 -10.23 -10.94
N ASP A 240 18.57 -9.60 -9.82
CA ASP A 240 19.70 -10.01 -8.98
C ASP A 240 19.20 -10.76 -7.73
N ALA A 241 19.25 -12.08 -7.80
CA ALA A 241 18.82 -12.93 -6.69
C ALA A 241 19.64 -12.72 -5.40
N ALA A 242 20.92 -12.36 -5.51
CA ALA A 242 21.76 -12.11 -4.34
C ALA A 242 21.37 -10.79 -3.66
N ALA A 243 21.09 -9.74 -4.43
CA ALA A 243 20.56 -8.47 -3.91
C ALA A 243 19.22 -8.69 -3.20
N LEU A 244 18.29 -9.42 -3.82
CA LEU A 244 16.97 -9.69 -3.21
C LEU A 244 17.07 -10.49 -1.90
N ALA A 245 17.94 -11.50 -1.86
CA ALA A 245 18.21 -12.27 -0.64
C ALA A 245 18.83 -11.40 0.46
N ARG A 246 19.75 -10.50 0.09
CA ARG A 246 20.35 -9.53 1.02
C ARG A 246 19.29 -8.58 1.60
N PHE A 247 18.42 -8.00 0.76
CA PHE A 247 17.33 -7.14 1.24
C PHE A 247 16.37 -7.89 2.19
N GLU A 248 16.02 -9.14 1.87
CA GLU A 248 15.16 -9.93 2.74
C GLU A 248 15.82 -10.24 4.09
N LYS A 249 17.12 -10.55 4.10
CA LYS A 249 17.88 -10.74 5.36
C LYS A 249 17.85 -9.45 6.20
N ILE A 250 18.16 -8.30 5.61
CA ILE A 250 18.12 -7.00 6.31
C ILE A 250 16.71 -6.71 6.86
N ARG A 251 15.67 -6.91 6.03
CA ARG A 251 14.28 -6.71 6.41
C ARG A 251 13.88 -7.56 7.62
N ALA A 252 14.25 -8.84 7.61
CA ALA A 252 13.93 -9.76 8.68
C ALA A 252 14.59 -9.36 10.00
N TYR A 253 15.86 -8.92 9.98
CA TYR A 253 16.54 -8.40 11.19
C TYR A 253 15.91 -7.11 11.69
N GLY A 254 15.51 -6.21 10.79
CA GLY A 254 14.74 -5.02 11.18
C GLY A 254 13.38 -5.37 11.77
N ALA A 255 12.70 -6.41 11.27
CA ALA A 255 11.43 -6.88 11.83
C ALA A 255 11.58 -7.37 13.29
N VAL A 256 12.64 -8.12 13.58
CA VAL A 256 13.00 -8.53 14.95
C VAL A 256 13.28 -7.30 15.81
N LYS A 257 14.11 -6.36 15.32
CA LYS A 257 14.46 -5.15 16.08
C LYS A 257 13.26 -4.23 16.35
N MET A 258 12.26 -4.22 15.47
CA MET A 258 11.00 -3.50 15.67
C MET A 258 10.02 -4.25 16.60
N GLY A 259 10.33 -5.48 17.03
CA GLY A 259 9.42 -6.31 17.84
C GLY A 259 8.22 -6.86 17.08
N LEU A 260 8.27 -6.91 15.74
CA LEU A 260 7.16 -7.41 14.90
C LEU A 260 7.13 -8.94 14.79
N ILE A 261 8.27 -9.58 15.06
CA ILE A 261 8.50 -11.02 15.10
C ILE A 261 9.53 -11.32 16.21
N GLU A 262 9.46 -12.49 16.83
CA GLU A 262 10.41 -12.90 17.87
C GLU A 262 11.66 -13.55 17.26
N HIS A 263 11.45 -14.38 16.23
CA HIS A 263 12.52 -15.12 15.56
C HIS A 263 12.58 -14.83 14.05
N ILE A 264 13.79 -14.81 13.50
CA ILE A 264 14.05 -14.46 12.10
C ILE A 264 13.30 -15.35 11.09
N ASP A 265 13.02 -16.61 11.45
CA ASP A 265 12.31 -17.55 10.58
C ASP A 265 10.85 -17.18 10.34
N GLU A 266 10.22 -16.42 11.24
CA GLU A 266 8.84 -15.95 11.08
C GLU A 266 8.70 -14.98 9.89
N ALA A 267 9.80 -14.32 9.49
CA ALA A 267 9.82 -13.44 8.32
C ALA A 267 9.42 -14.18 7.02
N LYS A 268 9.62 -15.50 6.93
CA LYS A 268 9.26 -16.34 5.77
C LYS A 268 7.75 -16.41 5.50
N ILE A 269 6.96 -16.30 6.57
CA ILE A 269 5.50 -16.30 6.52
C ILE A 269 4.90 -14.89 6.69
N ARG A 270 5.68 -13.94 7.19
CA ARG A 270 5.33 -12.52 7.31
C ARG A 270 6.09 -11.65 6.30
N GLN A 271 5.74 -11.77 5.02
CA GLN A 271 6.41 -11.04 3.93
C GLN A 271 5.83 -9.65 3.66
N HIS A 272 4.62 -9.36 4.12
CA HIS A 272 4.01 -8.05 3.87
C HIS A 272 4.58 -6.95 4.75
N THR A 273 4.94 -7.22 6.01
CA THR A 273 5.44 -6.24 6.98
C THR A 273 6.68 -6.73 7.74
N PRO A 274 7.64 -5.85 8.09
CA PRO A 274 7.77 -4.46 7.66
C PRO A 274 8.18 -4.35 6.19
N LYS A 275 8.07 -3.15 5.61
CA LYS A 275 8.68 -2.79 4.33
C LYS A 275 10.14 -2.41 4.53
N ILE A 276 10.94 -2.56 3.48
CA ILE A 276 12.32 -2.07 3.42
C ILE A 276 12.44 -1.07 2.27
N ALA A 277 13.00 0.09 2.57
CA ALA A 277 13.24 1.17 1.63
C ALA A 277 14.61 1.79 1.84
N PHE A 278 15.16 2.39 0.79
CA PHE A 278 16.40 3.14 0.85
C PHE A 278 16.24 4.51 0.20
N VAL A 279 16.96 5.48 0.76
CA VAL A 279 16.82 6.90 0.44
C VAL A 279 18.16 7.53 0.11
N CYS A 280 18.13 8.55 -0.75
CA CYS A 280 19.25 9.48 -0.94
C CYS A 280 18.71 10.88 -1.19
N GLY A 281 19.61 11.87 -1.22
CA GLY A 281 19.25 13.23 -1.62
C GLY A 281 18.63 13.31 -3.02
N ALA A 282 18.09 14.48 -3.36
CA ALA A 282 17.62 14.75 -4.71
C ALA A 282 18.73 14.41 -5.73
N LYS A 283 18.40 13.57 -6.71
CA LYS A 283 19.32 13.13 -7.75
C LYS A 283 18.56 12.98 -9.06
N ALA A 284 19.09 13.56 -10.13
CA ALA A 284 18.47 13.43 -11.44
C ALA A 284 18.50 11.97 -11.93
N TYR A 285 17.43 11.52 -12.59
CA TYR A 285 17.33 10.19 -13.18
C TYR A 285 16.28 10.15 -14.29
N THR A 286 16.31 9.08 -15.09
CA THR A 286 15.25 8.78 -16.06
C THR A 286 14.30 7.76 -15.43
N ALA A 287 13.03 8.12 -15.30
CA ALA A 287 11.99 7.24 -14.80
C ALA A 287 11.73 6.07 -15.77
N SER A 288 11.03 5.03 -15.30
CA SER A 288 10.66 3.86 -16.10
C SER A 288 9.83 4.18 -17.35
N SER A 289 9.17 5.33 -17.38
CA SER A 289 8.42 5.84 -18.53
C SER A 289 9.30 6.56 -19.58
N GLY A 290 10.58 6.78 -19.30
CA GLY A 290 11.48 7.62 -20.10
C GLY A 290 11.44 9.11 -19.72
N LYS A 291 10.55 9.53 -18.81
CA LYS A 291 10.49 10.91 -18.29
C LYS A 291 11.78 11.24 -17.53
N ALA A 292 12.45 12.33 -17.89
CA ALA A 292 13.56 12.86 -17.12
C ALA A 292 13.02 13.54 -15.85
N ILE A 293 13.58 13.18 -14.69
CA ILE A 293 13.32 13.82 -13.41
C ILE A 293 14.59 14.57 -13.01
N SER A 294 14.48 15.87 -12.80
CA SER A 294 15.59 16.72 -12.37
C SER A 294 15.70 16.74 -10.84
N GLU A 295 16.85 17.22 -10.35
CA GLU A 295 17.06 17.42 -8.91
C GLU A 295 16.11 18.48 -8.33
N GLN A 296 15.61 19.40 -9.16
CA GLN A 296 14.69 20.46 -8.73
C GLN A 296 13.24 19.97 -8.62
N ASP A 297 12.90 18.83 -9.22
CA ASP A 297 11.55 18.27 -9.18
C ASP A 297 11.27 17.49 -7.89
N ILE A 298 12.31 17.16 -7.11
CA ILE A 298 12.22 16.28 -5.94
C ILE A 298 13.04 16.80 -4.77
N ASP A 299 12.58 16.54 -3.56
CA ASP A 299 13.33 16.78 -2.32
C ASP A 299 14.32 15.64 -2.01
N LEU A 300 13.97 14.41 -2.40
CA LEU A 300 14.74 13.19 -2.14
C LEU A 300 14.37 12.08 -3.13
N SER A 301 15.21 11.04 -3.24
CA SER A 301 14.84 9.81 -3.95
C SER A 301 14.57 8.68 -2.97
N VAL A 302 13.53 7.89 -3.23
CA VAL A 302 13.15 6.73 -2.42
C VAL A 302 12.89 5.52 -3.31
N ARG A 303 13.40 4.36 -2.88
CA ARG A 303 13.18 3.05 -3.50
C ARG A 303 12.73 2.08 -2.43
N ALA A 304 11.65 1.35 -2.68
CA ALA A 304 11.08 0.44 -1.69
C ALA A 304 10.78 -0.93 -2.29
N LEU A 305 10.97 -1.97 -1.49
CA LEU A 305 10.64 -3.33 -1.86
C LEU A 305 9.31 -3.75 -1.23
N SER A 306 8.56 -4.57 -1.98
CA SER A 306 7.34 -5.22 -1.49
C SER A 306 7.26 -6.63 -2.04
N MET A 307 7.02 -7.60 -1.15
CA MET A 307 7.01 -9.03 -1.48
C MET A 307 8.31 -9.48 -2.18
N GLY A 308 9.45 -9.05 -1.64
CA GLY A 308 10.78 -9.46 -2.10
C GLY A 308 11.21 -8.87 -3.47
N LYS A 309 10.54 -7.84 -3.98
CA LYS A 309 10.89 -7.17 -5.24
C LYS A 309 10.82 -5.66 -5.11
N LEU A 310 11.66 -4.93 -5.84
CA LEU A 310 11.57 -3.49 -6.00
C LEU A 310 10.22 -3.12 -6.62
N HIS A 311 9.50 -2.24 -5.92
CA HIS A 311 8.20 -1.75 -6.35
C HIS A 311 8.35 -0.80 -7.55
N HIS A 312 7.42 -0.85 -8.50
CA HIS A 312 7.52 -0.10 -9.76
C HIS A 312 7.31 1.42 -9.60
N ALA A 313 6.58 1.82 -8.57
CA ALA A 313 6.36 3.22 -8.18
C ALA A 313 6.57 3.33 -6.65
N MET A 314 5.54 3.65 -5.87
CA MET A 314 5.56 3.53 -4.41
C MET A 314 4.26 2.93 -3.86
N MET A 315 4.35 2.15 -2.78
CA MET A 315 3.17 1.70 -2.04
C MET A 315 2.56 2.89 -1.29
N GLY A 316 1.24 3.09 -1.36
CA GLY A 316 0.59 4.22 -0.68
C GLY A 316 0.86 4.28 0.83
N THR A 317 0.91 3.15 1.52
CA THR A 317 1.27 3.12 2.95
C THR A 317 2.73 3.45 3.22
N ALA A 318 3.66 3.05 2.35
CA ALA A 318 5.06 3.49 2.46
C ALA A 318 5.21 4.98 2.13
N ALA A 319 4.35 5.54 1.27
CA ALA A 319 4.30 6.97 1.02
C ALA A 319 3.82 7.77 2.26
N VAL A 320 2.91 7.19 3.07
CA VAL A 320 2.60 7.73 4.41
C VAL A 320 3.84 7.68 5.31
N ALA A 321 4.53 6.54 5.39
CA ALA A 321 5.75 6.41 6.18
C ALA A 321 6.84 7.43 5.77
N ILE A 322 7.00 7.67 4.47
CA ILE A 322 7.91 8.70 3.92
C ILE A 322 7.47 10.09 4.38
N ALA A 323 6.18 10.43 4.23
CA ALA A 323 5.65 11.73 4.61
C ALA A 323 5.90 12.01 6.11
N THR A 324 5.55 11.03 6.95
CA THR A 324 5.68 11.13 8.41
C THR A 324 7.15 11.20 8.83
N ALA A 325 8.01 10.33 8.30
CA ALA A 325 9.44 10.36 8.61
C ALA A 325 10.09 11.68 8.14
N ALA A 326 9.74 12.17 6.94
CA ALA A 326 10.25 13.43 6.42
C ALA A 326 9.85 14.64 7.29
N ALA A 327 8.68 14.59 7.93
CA ALA A 327 8.20 15.66 8.81
C ALA A 327 8.89 15.72 10.17
N ILE A 328 9.68 14.70 10.52
CA ILE A 328 10.33 14.59 11.83
C ILE A 328 11.83 14.88 11.68
N PRO A 329 12.32 16.02 12.19
CA PRO A 329 13.73 16.40 12.09
C PRO A 329 14.65 15.32 12.66
N GLY A 330 15.60 14.84 11.84
CA GLY A 330 16.63 13.90 12.27
C GLY A 330 16.42 12.44 11.86
N THR A 331 15.26 12.07 11.30
CA THR A 331 15.14 10.76 10.63
C THR A 331 15.99 10.71 9.36
N LEU A 332 16.35 9.52 8.87
CA LEU A 332 17.11 9.39 7.63
C LEU A 332 16.36 9.93 6.40
N VAL A 333 15.02 9.84 6.40
CA VAL A 333 14.18 10.40 5.33
C VAL A 333 14.20 11.92 5.37
N ASN A 334 14.07 12.52 6.56
CA ASN A 334 14.16 13.97 6.75
C ASN A 334 15.55 14.51 6.35
N LEU A 335 16.62 13.83 6.78
CA LEU A 335 17.99 14.21 6.43
C LEU A 335 18.26 14.09 4.93
N ALA A 336 17.77 13.03 4.27
CA ALA A 336 17.87 12.89 2.82
C ALA A 336 17.11 14.01 2.08
N ALA A 337 16.01 14.49 2.63
CA ALA A 337 15.29 15.65 2.10
C ALA A 337 16.00 16.99 2.39
N GLY A 338 17.14 17.02 3.09
CA GLY A 338 17.87 18.24 3.44
C GLY A 338 17.67 18.74 4.87
N GLY A 339 16.96 17.99 5.72
CA GLY A 339 16.76 18.30 7.14
C GLY A 339 15.67 19.34 7.41
N GLY A 340 15.58 19.74 8.68
CA GLY A 340 14.67 20.79 9.18
C GLY A 340 13.21 20.35 9.32
N GLU A 341 12.33 21.29 9.65
CA GLU A 341 10.88 21.05 9.69
C GLU A 341 10.30 20.99 8.27
N ARG A 342 9.46 19.98 8.00
CA ARG A 342 8.86 19.76 6.68
C ARG A 342 7.42 19.28 6.81
N ASN A 343 6.47 19.99 6.20
CA ASN A 343 5.06 19.56 6.17
C ASN A 343 4.71 18.76 4.91
N SER A 344 5.58 18.81 3.90
CA SER A 344 5.44 18.02 2.68
C SER A 344 6.79 17.76 2.02
N VAL A 345 6.87 16.66 1.29
CA VAL A 345 7.99 16.35 0.39
C VAL A 345 7.47 15.80 -0.93
N THR A 346 8.20 16.10 -2.00
CA THR A 346 8.05 15.44 -3.30
C THR A 346 9.22 14.49 -3.49
N PHE A 347 8.97 13.18 -3.45
CA PHE A 347 10.05 12.20 -3.60
C PHE A 347 10.04 11.55 -4.98
N GLY A 348 11.23 11.24 -5.50
CA GLY A 348 11.40 10.46 -6.72
C GLY A 348 11.34 8.96 -6.45
N HIS A 349 10.50 8.24 -7.17
CA HIS A 349 10.37 6.78 -7.19
C HIS A 349 10.56 6.23 -8.62
N PRO A 350 10.70 4.91 -8.89
CA PRO A 350 11.12 4.45 -10.20
C PRO A 350 10.26 4.92 -11.38
N SER A 351 8.96 5.18 -11.18
CA SER A 351 8.05 5.67 -12.22
C SER A 351 7.91 7.20 -12.33
N GLY A 352 8.63 7.99 -11.52
CA GLY A 352 8.50 9.45 -11.49
C GLY A 352 8.40 10.01 -10.06
N THR A 353 7.55 10.99 -9.80
CA THR A 353 7.50 11.66 -8.49
C THR A 353 6.18 11.45 -7.76
N LEU A 354 6.22 11.62 -6.43
CA LEU A 354 5.02 11.73 -5.62
C LEU A 354 5.17 12.79 -4.53
N LYS A 355 4.22 13.73 -4.49
CA LYS A 355 4.07 14.68 -3.39
C LYS A 355 3.22 14.07 -2.28
N VAL A 356 3.72 14.16 -1.04
CA VAL A 356 3.04 13.72 0.17
C VAL A 356 3.22 14.76 1.27
N GLY A 357 2.24 14.87 2.17
CA GLY A 357 2.28 15.74 3.33
C GLY A 357 2.03 14.98 4.62
N ALA A 358 2.59 15.46 5.72
CA ALA A 358 2.27 14.98 7.04
C ALA A 358 2.36 16.14 8.04
N GLU A 359 1.51 16.09 9.06
CA GLU A 359 1.59 16.95 10.23
C GLU A 359 2.02 16.09 11.41
N ALA A 360 3.21 16.37 11.96
CA ALA A 360 3.74 15.71 13.14
C ALA A 360 4.05 16.72 14.22
N GLU A 361 3.80 16.37 15.48
CA GLU A 361 4.12 17.20 16.64
C GLU A 361 4.72 16.34 17.75
N GLN A 362 5.52 16.96 18.62
CA GLN A 362 6.04 16.31 19.80
C GLN A 362 5.17 16.64 21.01
N VAL A 363 4.55 15.62 21.61
CA VAL A 363 3.73 15.73 22.82
C VAL A 363 4.38 14.88 23.91
N ASN A 364 4.73 15.50 25.05
CA ASN A 364 5.39 14.82 26.17
C ASN A 364 6.67 14.05 25.75
N GLY A 365 7.46 14.62 24.84
CA GLY A 365 8.69 14.00 24.33
C GLY A 365 8.48 12.90 23.28
N ARG A 366 7.23 12.51 22.99
CA ARG A 366 6.90 11.52 21.96
C ARG A 366 6.36 12.20 20.70
N TRP A 367 6.74 11.68 19.54
CA TRP A 367 6.20 12.17 18.28
C TRP A 367 4.82 11.55 18.01
N LEU A 368 3.87 12.39 17.64
CA LEU A 368 2.56 11.99 17.12
C LEU A 368 2.38 12.56 15.72
N ALA A 369 1.92 11.72 14.78
CA ALA A 369 1.48 12.15 13.47
C ALA A 369 -0.03 12.37 13.53
N LYS A 370 -0.52 13.59 13.28
CA LYS A 370 -1.97 13.87 13.26
C LYS A 370 -2.63 13.31 12.03
N LYS A 371 -2.01 13.57 10.88
CA LYS A 371 -2.48 13.08 9.58
C LYS A 371 -1.34 13.02 8.57
N ALA A 372 -1.50 12.15 7.59
CA ALA A 372 -0.73 12.17 6.35
C ALA A 372 -1.68 12.31 5.16
N VAL A 373 -1.33 13.14 4.19
CA VAL A 373 -2.18 13.51 3.06
C VAL A 373 -1.45 13.21 1.75
N MET A 374 -2.17 12.63 0.79
CA MET A 374 -1.69 12.45 -0.57
C MET A 374 -2.81 12.46 -1.58
N SER A 375 -2.48 12.82 -2.82
CA SER A 375 -3.39 12.72 -3.95
C SER A 375 -3.21 11.40 -4.69
N ARG A 376 -4.32 10.84 -5.13
CA ARG A 376 -4.43 9.61 -5.92
C ARG A 376 -5.50 9.80 -6.99
N SER A 377 -5.73 8.75 -7.77
CA SER A 377 -6.90 8.64 -8.64
C SER A 377 -7.38 7.20 -8.67
N ALA A 378 -8.65 6.99 -8.99
CA ALA A 378 -9.23 5.68 -9.13
C ALA A 378 -10.15 5.61 -10.35
N ARG A 379 -10.34 4.40 -10.87
CA ARG A 379 -11.39 4.13 -11.86
C ARG A 379 -11.79 2.66 -11.89
N VAL A 380 -13.03 2.40 -12.26
CA VAL A 380 -13.48 1.08 -12.69
C VAL A 380 -12.80 0.70 -14.02
N VAL A 381 -12.28 -0.53 -14.06
CA VAL A 381 -11.72 -1.15 -15.27
C VAL A 381 -12.72 -2.13 -15.86
N MET A 382 -13.37 -2.92 -15.00
CA MET A 382 -14.41 -3.87 -15.37
C MET A 382 -15.37 -4.06 -14.19
N GLU A 383 -16.65 -4.22 -14.47
CA GLU A 383 -17.68 -4.54 -13.48
C GLU A 383 -18.51 -5.72 -13.97
N GLY A 384 -18.95 -6.58 -13.04
CA GLY A 384 -19.82 -7.71 -13.36
C GLY A 384 -19.67 -8.83 -12.36
N HIS A 385 -19.34 -10.03 -12.85
CA HIS A 385 -19.17 -11.22 -12.01
C HIS A 385 -17.84 -11.90 -12.31
N VAL A 386 -17.06 -12.18 -11.27
CA VAL A 386 -15.98 -13.18 -11.37
C VAL A 386 -16.57 -14.59 -11.33
N ARG A 387 -15.82 -15.57 -11.84
CA ARG A 387 -16.23 -16.97 -11.84
C ARG A 387 -15.15 -17.85 -11.24
N VAL A 388 -15.57 -18.83 -10.45
CA VAL A 388 -14.70 -19.82 -9.79
C VAL A 388 -15.38 -21.19 -9.75
N PRO A 389 -14.63 -22.31 -9.82
CA PRO A 389 -15.18 -23.64 -9.65
C PRO A 389 -15.87 -23.82 -8.30
N GLN A 390 -17.05 -24.43 -8.27
CA GLN A 390 -17.83 -24.58 -7.04
C GLN A 390 -17.20 -25.56 -6.04
N GLU A 391 -16.43 -26.54 -6.52
CA GLU A 391 -15.81 -27.56 -5.69
C GLU A 391 -14.57 -27.05 -4.92
N GLN A 392 -14.11 -25.83 -5.23
CA GLN A 392 -12.89 -25.23 -4.68
C GLN A 392 -13.16 -24.09 -3.69
N VAL A 393 -14.44 -23.83 -3.35
CA VAL A 393 -14.88 -22.66 -2.56
C VAL A 393 -15.81 -23.07 -1.43
#